data_AF-A0A2T0L5F3-F1
#
_entry.id   AF-A0A2T0L5F3-F1
#
_cell.length_a   1.000
_cell.length_b   1.000
_cell.length_c   1.000
_cell.angle_alpha   90.00
_cell.angle_beta   90.00
_cell.angle_gamma   90.00
#
_symmetry.space_group_name_H-M   'P 1'
#
loop_
_entity.id
_entity.type
_entity.pdbx_description
1 polymer ?
#
loop_
_entity_poly.entity_id
_entity_poly.type
_entity_poly.pdbx_seq_one_letter_code
_entity_poly.pdbx_strand_id
1 'polypeptide(L)'
;MNIDTTNGTLTVCQSVIPSTLTLQEFLAAAMYQPHTKVLENDPFVTYKIESICDDHKYISTLYFQSGLLDSISLYVSDSSPATGWGSWSEAEEQKRLQSLVDLLTQQGIANGQRFAWGIVSASYDQRSGDSSITIRHVRP
;
A
#
# COMPACT_ATOMS: atom_id res chain seq x y z
N MET A 1 3.93 1.52 -10.38
CA MET A 1 2.62 1.68 -9.70
C MET A 1 1.91 2.93 -10.23
N ASN A 2 0.58 3.02 -10.08
CA ASN A 2 -0.23 4.19 -10.42
C ASN A 2 -1.43 4.32 -9.46
N ILE A 3 -1.79 5.54 -9.05
CA ILE A 3 -3.02 5.85 -8.31
C ILE A 3 -3.90 6.73 -9.19
N ASP A 4 -5.10 6.27 -9.51
CA ASP A 4 -6.09 7.06 -10.24
C ASP A 4 -6.67 8.13 -9.30
N THR A 5 -6.38 9.40 -9.57
CA THR A 5 -6.82 10.54 -8.75
C THR A 5 -8.33 10.79 -8.81
N THR A 6 -9.03 10.20 -9.78
CA THR A 6 -10.47 10.34 -9.97
C THR A 6 -11.27 9.41 -9.06
N ASN A 7 -10.80 8.17 -8.86
CA ASN A 7 -11.57 7.13 -8.17
C ASN A 7 -10.80 6.38 -7.05
N GLY A 8 -9.51 6.63 -6.89
CA GLY A 8 -8.68 6.01 -5.85
C GLY A 8 -8.27 4.58 -6.12
N THR A 9 -8.41 4.11 -7.36
CA THR A 9 -7.91 2.79 -7.76
C THR A 9 -6.40 2.78 -7.73
N LEU A 10 -5.83 1.82 -7.01
CA LEU A 10 -4.39 1.55 -7.01
C LEU A 10 -4.08 0.46 -8.03
N THR A 11 -3.14 0.73 -8.94
CA THR A 11 -2.57 -0.27 -9.84
C THR A 11 -1.10 -0.52 -9.49
N VAL A 12 -0.77 -1.78 -9.20
CA VAL A 12 0.59 -2.24 -8.89
C VAL A 12 0.87 -3.48 -9.71
N CYS A 13 1.86 -3.42 -10.61
CA CYS A 13 2.13 -4.48 -11.57
C CYS A 13 0.84 -4.87 -12.35
N GLN A 14 0.39 -6.12 -12.23
CA GLN A 14 -0.87 -6.61 -12.84
C GLN A 14 -2.09 -6.51 -11.88
N SER A 15 -1.86 -6.11 -10.63
CA SER A 15 -2.91 -5.97 -9.62
C SER A 15 -3.59 -4.62 -9.75
N VAL A 16 -4.91 -4.66 -9.90
CA VAL A 16 -5.80 -3.49 -9.85
C VAL A 16 -6.63 -3.60 -8.57
N ILE A 17 -6.58 -2.59 -7.72
CA ILE A 17 -7.26 -2.55 -6.41
C ILE A 17 -8.19 -1.33 -6.42
N PRO A 18 -9.47 -1.51 -6.79
CA PRO A 18 -10.46 -0.45 -6.74
C PRO A 18 -10.68 0.02 -5.30
N SER A 19 -10.97 1.31 -5.12
CA SER A 19 -11.37 1.87 -3.80
C SER A 19 -12.65 1.25 -3.24
N THR A 20 -13.49 0.67 -4.12
CA THR A 20 -14.75 0.00 -3.78
C THR A 20 -14.58 -1.50 -3.55
N LEU A 21 -13.35 -2.04 -3.59
CA LEU A 21 -13.11 -3.47 -3.45
C LEU A 21 -13.69 -3.98 -2.13
N THR A 22 -14.55 -4.99 -2.21
CA THR A 22 -15.06 -5.69 -1.05
C THR A 22 -14.17 -6.88 -0.70
N LEU A 23 -14.23 -7.31 0.56
CA LEU A 23 -13.56 -8.52 1.02
C LEU A 23 -14.02 -9.75 0.23
N GLN A 24 -15.30 -9.82 -0.12
CA GLN A 24 -15.85 -10.93 -0.90
C GLN A 24 -15.24 -10.99 -2.30
N GLU A 25 -15.16 -9.85 -2.99
CA GLU A 25 -14.54 -9.76 -4.32
C GLU A 25 -13.05 -10.07 -4.24
N PHE A 26 -12.36 -9.55 -3.22
CA PHE A 26 -10.94 -9.85 -2.99
C PHE A 26 -10.68 -11.35 -2.85
N LEU A 27 -11.46 -12.05 -2.02
CA LEU A 27 -11.28 -13.49 -1.80
C LEU A 27 -11.63 -14.34 -3.03
N ALA A 28 -12.55 -13.88 -3.87
CA ALA A 28 -12.99 -14.59 -5.07
C ALA A 28 -12.06 -14.40 -6.27
N ALA A 29 -11.30 -13.30 -6.34
CA ALA A 29 -10.53 -12.95 -7.52
C ALA A 29 -9.14 -13.63 -7.54
N ALA A 30 -8.88 -14.40 -8.61
CA ALA A 30 -7.62 -15.12 -8.80
C ALA A 30 -6.39 -14.18 -8.90
N MET A 31 -6.58 -12.93 -9.33
CA MET A 31 -5.49 -11.95 -9.47
C MET A 31 -4.85 -11.54 -8.13
N TYR A 32 -5.55 -11.75 -7.01
CA TYR A 32 -5.02 -11.47 -5.67
C TYR A 32 -4.42 -12.72 -5.02
N GLN A 33 -4.20 -13.80 -5.78
CA GLN A 33 -3.55 -15.01 -5.29
C GLN A 33 -2.07 -15.06 -5.73
N PRO A 34 -1.15 -15.48 -4.86
CA PRO A 34 -1.37 -15.82 -3.45
C PRO A 34 -1.53 -14.57 -2.58
N HIS A 35 -2.40 -14.65 -1.57
CA HIS A 35 -2.46 -13.67 -0.48
C HIS A 35 -2.18 -14.31 0.87
N THR A 36 -1.73 -13.50 1.81
CA THR A 36 -1.49 -13.89 3.20
C THR A 36 -2.45 -13.14 4.11
N LYS A 37 -3.25 -13.85 4.91
CA LYS A 37 -4.02 -13.25 6.00
C LYS A 37 -3.06 -12.83 7.12
N VAL A 38 -3.12 -11.58 7.54
CA VAL A 38 -2.23 -11.00 8.56
C VAL A 38 -2.90 -10.92 9.92
N LEU A 39 -4.15 -10.44 9.93
CA LEU A 39 -4.92 -10.20 11.15
C LEU A 39 -6.40 -10.41 10.85
N GLU A 40 -7.12 -10.96 11.81
CA GLU A 40 -8.59 -11.06 11.81
C GLU A 40 -9.09 -10.74 13.21
N ASN A 41 -9.80 -9.63 13.34
CA ASN A 41 -10.40 -9.15 14.59
C ASN A 41 -11.62 -8.31 14.25
N ASP A 42 -12.81 -8.91 14.32
CA ASP A 42 -14.07 -8.28 13.91
C ASP A 42 -14.23 -6.85 14.48
N PRO A 43 -14.56 -5.84 13.65
CA PRO A 43 -14.94 -5.92 12.23
C PRO A 43 -13.76 -5.85 11.23
N PHE A 44 -12.51 -5.97 11.68
CA PHE A 44 -11.31 -5.76 10.87
C PHE A 44 -10.69 -7.05 10.37
N VAL A 45 -10.24 -7.05 9.12
CA VAL A 45 -9.38 -8.10 8.58
C VAL A 45 -8.31 -7.50 7.68
N THR A 46 -7.11 -8.06 7.72
CA THR A 46 -5.96 -7.56 6.97
C THR A 46 -5.36 -8.66 6.14
N TYR A 47 -5.08 -8.35 4.87
CA TYR A 47 -4.42 -9.24 3.94
C TYR A 47 -3.19 -8.57 3.32
N LYS A 48 -2.21 -9.37 2.93
CA LYS A 48 -1.05 -8.94 2.14
C LYS A 48 -1.05 -9.63 0.80
N ILE A 49 -0.77 -8.86 -0.24
CA ILE A 49 -0.42 -9.35 -1.57
C ILE A 49 0.99 -8.87 -1.90
N GLU A 50 1.78 -9.77 -2.46
CA GLU A 50 3.12 -9.45 -2.97
C GLU A 50 3.06 -9.41 -4.49
N SER A 51 3.71 -8.41 -5.10
CA SER A 51 3.79 -8.28 -6.55
C SER A 51 5.22 -7.93 -6.93
N ILE A 52 5.77 -8.60 -7.94
CA ILE A 52 7.13 -8.35 -8.44
C ILE A 52 7.01 -7.87 -9.88
N CYS A 53 7.51 -6.67 -10.15
CA CYS A 53 7.65 -6.13 -11.50
C CYS A 53 8.76 -5.08 -11.52
N ASP A 54 9.39 -4.91 -12.69
CA ASP A 54 10.45 -3.92 -12.91
C ASP A 54 11.60 -3.99 -11.88
N ASP A 55 12.00 -5.22 -11.51
CA ASP A 55 13.02 -5.51 -10.46
C ASP A 55 12.70 -5.00 -9.05
N HIS A 56 11.47 -4.54 -8.82
CA HIS A 56 10.96 -4.13 -7.52
C HIS A 56 9.97 -5.16 -6.95
N LYS A 57 10.05 -5.41 -5.65
CA LYS A 57 9.04 -6.16 -4.89
C LYS A 57 8.11 -5.16 -4.21
N TYR A 58 6.85 -5.18 -4.58
CA TYR A 58 5.78 -4.43 -3.92
C TYR A 58 5.04 -5.31 -2.92
N ILE A 59 4.77 -4.78 -1.74
CA ILE A 59 3.91 -5.42 -0.74
C ILE A 59 2.73 -4.49 -0.50
N SER A 60 1.54 -4.90 -0.94
CA SER A 60 0.30 -4.18 -0.64
C SER A 60 -0.40 -4.85 0.53
N THR A 61 -0.56 -4.12 1.62
CA THR A 61 -1.36 -4.55 2.79
C THR A 61 -2.72 -3.91 2.69
N LEU A 62 -3.77 -4.73 2.52
CA LEU A 62 -5.15 -4.30 2.39
C LEU A 62 -5.84 -4.44 3.75
N TYR A 63 -6.42 -3.35 4.23
CA TYR A 63 -7.17 -3.29 5.48
C TYR A 63 -8.65 -3.20 5.15
N PHE A 64 -9.40 -4.24 5.51
CA PHE A 64 -10.84 -4.25 5.38
C PHE A 64 -11.48 -4.00 6.74
N GLN A 65 -12.56 -3.23 6.76
CA GLN A 65 -13.44 -3.08 7.91
C GLN A 65 -14.87 -3.34 7.49
N SER A 66 -15.57 -4.23 8.20
CA SER A 66 -16.95 -4.64 7.90
C SER A 66 -17.14 -5.08 6.44
N GLY A 67 -16.12 -5.72 5.87
CA GLY A 67 -16.12 -6.21 4.49
C GLY A 67 -15.78 -5.18 3.41
N LEU A 68 -15.54 -3.92 3.75
CA LEU A 68 -15.17 -2.85 2.81
C LEU A 68 -13.69 -2.49 2.95
N LEU A 69 -13.02 -2.17 1.84
CA LEU A 69 -11.65 -1.68 1.86
C LEU A 69 -11.59 -0.30 2.55
N ASP A 70 -10.93 -0.24 3.70
CA ASP A 70 -10.73 1.01 4.47
C ASP A 70 -9.44 1.71 4.04
N SER A 71 -8.36 0.95 3.88
CA SER A 71 -7.07 1.50 3.50
C SER A 71 -6.14 0.46 2.87
N ILE A 72 -5.11 0.97 2.19
CA ILE A 72 -4.01 0.21 1.62
C ILE A 72 -2.70 0.83 2.13
N SER A 73 -1.77 0.00 2.60
CA SER A 73 -0.36 0.38 2.82
C SER A 73 0.50 -0.32 1.77
N LEU A 74 1.21 0.46 0.95
CA LEU A 74 2.07 -0.01 -0.11
C LEU A 74 3.53 0.21 0.27
N TYR A 75 4.27 -0.89 0.38
CA TYR A 75 5.71 -0.90 0.57
C TYR A 75 6.39 -1.24 -0.75
N VAL A 76 7.51 -0.57 -1.01
CA VAL A 76 8.42 -0.90 -2.11
C VAL A 76 9.69 -1.45 -1.47
N SER A 77 9.87 -2.75 -1.60
CA SER A 77 11.12 -3.42 -1.26
C SER A 77 11.95 -3.51 -2.53
N ASP A 78 13.00 -2.72 -2.61
CA ASP A 78 14.06 -2.99 -3.57
C ASP A 78 14.68 -4.36 -3.26
N SER A 79 15.16 -5.04 -4.29
CA SER A 79 15.61 -6.44 -4.31
C SER A 79 16.84 -6.76 -3.43
N SER A 80 17.24 -5.85 -2.55
CA SER A 80 18.17 -6.13 -1.46
C SER A 80 17.65 -5.51 -0.17
N PRO A 81 16.79 -6.21 0.59
CA PRO A 81 16.68 -5.90 1.99
C PRO A 81 18.07 -6.15 2.56
N ALA A 82 18.69 -5.07 3.03
CA ALA A 82 19.54 -5.10 4.21
C ALA A 82 19.12 -6.31 5.08
N THR A 83 19.93 -7.38 5.05
CA THR A 83 19.59 -8.68 5.63
C THR A 83 19.55 -8.56 7.16
N GLY A 84 18.40 -8.12 7.67
CA GLY A 84 18.12 -7.89 9.08
C GLY A 84 18.45 -6.48 9.59
N TRP A 85 18.08 -6.24 10.84
CA TRP A 85 18.30 -4.99 11.59
C TRP A 85 19.76 -4.51 11.58
N GLY A 86 20.74 -5.38 11.35
CA GLY A 86 22.17 -5.04 11.31
C GLY A 86 22.57 -4.14 10.14
N SER A 87 21.72 -4.04 9.12
CA SER A 87 21.94 -3.18 7.94
C SER A 87 20.83 -2.13 7.77
N TRP A 88 19.89 -2.05 8.72
CA TRP A 88 18.90 -1.00 8.77
C TRP A 88 19.53 0.29 9.29
N SER A 89 19.18 1.43 8.70
CA SER A 89 19.46 2.73 9.28
C SER A 89 18.31 3.68 9.02
N GLU A 90 18.03 4.54 10.00
CA GLU A 90 17.02 5.58 9.86
C GLU A 90 17.31 6.51 8.68
N ALA A 91 18.58 6.78 8.39
CA ALA A 91 18.98 7.62 7.25
C ALA A 91 18.58 7.02 5.90
N GLU A 92 18.76 5.70 5.70
CA GLU A 92 18.30 5.03 4.48
C GLU A 92 16.77 4.99 4.40
N GLU A 93 16.09 4.85 5.54
CA GLU A 93 14.64 4.85 5.56
C GLU A 93 14.04 6.22 5.24
N GLN A 94 14.67 7.31 5.69
CA GLN A 94 14.30 8.66 5.30
C GLN A 94 14.51 8.92 3.80
N LYS A 95 15.56 8.34 3.19
CA LYS A 95 15.75 8.38 1.73
C LYS A 95 14.65 7.61 1.01
N ARG A 96 14.24 6.46 1.55
CA ARG A 96 13.11 5.69 1.02
C ARG A 96 11.82 6.49 1.10
N LEU A 97 11.53 7.13 2.23
CA LEU A 97 10.38 8.03 2.37
C LEU A 97 10.40 9.14 1.30
N GLN A 98 11.54 9.80 1.10
CA GLN A 98 11.65 10.83 0.06
C GLN A 98 11.38 10.26 -1.33
N SER A 99 11.90 9.06 -1.64
CA SER A 99 11.65 8.39 -2.92
C SER A 99 10.16 8.08 -3.14
N LEU A 100 9.44 7.71 -2.08
CA LEU A 100 7.99 7.53 -2.12
C LEU A 100 7.24 8.86 -2.35
N VAL A 101 7.69 9.95 -1.73
CA VAL A 101 7.13 11.30 -1.97
C VAL A 101 7.37 11.75 -3.41
N ASP A 102 8.54 11.49 -3.96
CA ASP A 102 8.87 11.82 -5.34
C ASP A 102 8.01 11.01 -6.32
N LEU A 103 7.77 9.73 -6.02
CA LEU A 103 6.89 8.85 -6.80
C LEU A 103 5.43 9.35 -6.83
N LEU A 104 4.92 9.88 -5.71
CA LEU A 104 3.61 10.53 -5.66
C LEU A 104 3.62 11.83 -6.48
N THR A 105 4.67 12.63 -6.35
CA THR A 105 4.80 13.92 -7.06
C THR A 105 4.84 13.72 -8.57
N GLN A 106 5.52 12.69 -9.07
CA GLN A 106 5.53 12.30 -10.48
C GLN A 106 4.14 11.93 -11.02
N GLN A 107 3.23 11.50 -10.16
CA GLN A 107 1.83 11.21 -10.49
C GLN A 107 0.91 12.44 -10.31
N GLY A 108 1.47 13.61 -9.97
CA GLY A 108 0.70 14.81 -9.68
C GLY A 108 -0.02 14.77 -8.34
N ILE A 109 0.43 13.93 -7.40
CA ILE A 109 -0.15 13.77 -6.06
C ILE A 109 0.80 14.40 -5.04
N ALA A 110 0.37 15.47 -4.38
CA ALA A 110 1.09 16.03 -3.24
C ALA A 110 0.99 15.08 -2.03
N ASN A 111 2.05 15.00 -1.23
CA ASN A 111 2.01 14.18 -0.01
C ASN A 111 0.93 14.70 0.95
N GLY A 112 0.02 13.82 1.39
CA GLY A 112 -1.13 14.18 2.24
C GLY A 112 -2.31 14.77 1.47
N GLN A 113 -2.31 14.70 0.13
CA GLN A 113 -3.38 15.23 -0.70
C GLN A 113 -4.70 14.47 -0.46
N ARG A 114 -5.77 15.25 -0.33
CA ARG A 114 -7.14 14.76 -0.17
C ARG A 114 -7.88 14.79 -1.50
N PHE A 115 -8.67 13.76 -1.73
CA PHE A 115 -9.57 13.58 -2.86
C PHE A 115 -10.98 13.31 -2.33
N ALA A 116 -11.99 13.36 -3.20
CA ALA A 116 -13.36 13.03 -2.82
C ALA A 116 -13.50 11.60 -2.26
N TRP A 117 -12.68 10.67 -2.76
CA TRP A 117 -12.68 9.26 -2.38
C TRP A 117 -11.74 8.93 -1.20
N GLY A 118 -10.86 9.83 -0.77
CA GLY A 118 -9.82 9.45 0.20
C GLY A 118 -8.65 10.43 0.37
N ILE A 119 -7.58 9.95 1.01
CA ILE A 119 -6.32 10.66 1.19
C ILE A 119 -5.16 9.74 0.82
N VAL A 120 -4.12 10.32 0.20
CA VAL A 120 -2.87 9.63 -0.13
C VAL A 120 -1.73 10.31 0.61
N SER A 121 -0.91 9.52 1.30
CA SER A 121 0.25 10.03 2.02
C SER A 121 1.39 9.03 2.04
N ALA A 122 2.63 9.50 1.90
CA ALA A 122 3.82 8.75 2.25
C ALA A 122 4.25 9.11 3.68
N SER A 123 4.57 8.11 4.50
CA SER A 123 4.97 8.30 5.90
C SER A 123 5.96 7.23 6.36
N TYR A 124 6.80 7.59 7.32
CA TYR A 124 7.66 6.70 8.08
C TYR A 124 7.01 6.33 9.41
N ASP A 125 6.88 5.04 9.70
CA ASP A 125 6.43 4.54 11.00
C ASP A 125 7.64 4.16 11.86
N GLN A 126 7.93 4.98 12.87
CA GLN A 126 9.03 4.76 13.79
C GLN A 126 8.96 3.43 14.55
N ARG A 127 7.76 2.84 14.73
CA ARG A 127 7.61 1.57 15.46
C ARG A 127 8.03 0.37 14.62
N SER A 128 7.67 0.36 13.34
CA SER A 128 8.09 -0.69 12.41
C SER A 128 9.47 -0.43 11.82
N GLY A 129 9.90 0.84 11.78
CA GLY A 129 11.14 1.24 11.12
C GLY A 129 11.00 1.28 9.60
N ASP A 130 9.78 1.35 9.07
CA ASP A 130 9.49 1.27 7.63
C ASP A 130 8.69 2.48 7.15
N SER A 131 8.88 2.83 5.88
CA SER A 131 8.12 3.85 5.15
C SER A 131 7.20 3.20 4.13
N SER A 132 6.02 3.78 3.96
CA SER A 132 5.04 3.32 2.99
C SER A 132 4.21 4.46 2.41
N ILE A 133 3.57 4.17 1.28
CA ILE A 133 2.45 4.98 0.79
C ILE A 133 1.19 4.39 1.39
N THR A 134 0.43 5.22 2.09
CA THR A 134 -0.90 4.90 2.61
C THR A 134 -1.97 5.58 1.76
N ILE A 135 -2.94 4.78 1.33
CA ILE A 135 -4.17 5.24 0.70
C ILE A 135 -5.30 4.94 1.67
N ARG A 136 -6.00 5.95 2.17
CA ARG A 136 -7.13 5.77 3.09
C ARG A 136 -8.40 6.29 2.46
N HIS A 137 -9.40 5.42 2.33
CA HIS A 137 -10.65 5.74 1.67
C HIS A 137 -11.62 6.42 2.63
N VAL A 138 -12.41 7.37 2.10
CA VAL A 138 -13.59 7.88 2.80
C VAL A 138 -14.65 6.79 2.72
N ARG A 139 -15.23 6.44 3.87
CA ARG A 139 -16.34 5.48 3.88
C ARG A 139 -17.60 6.14 3.33
N PRO A 140 -18.40 5.42 2.54
CA PRO A 140 -19.77 5.84 2.26
C PRO A 140 -20.61 5.93 3.55
#